data_AF-A0A1Q5BBJ1-F1
#
_entry.id   AF-A0A1Q5BBJ1-F1
#
_cell.length_a   1.000
_cell.length_b   1.000
_cell.length_c   1.000
_cell.angle_alpha   90.00
_cell.angle_beta   90.00
_cell.angle_gamma   90.00
#
_symmetry.space_group_name_H-M   'P 1'
#
loop_
_entity.id
_entity.type
_entity.pdbx_description
1 polymer ?
#
loop_
_entity_poly.entity_id
_entity_poly.type
_entity_poly.pdbx_seq_one_letter_code
_entity_poly.pdbx_strand_id
1 'polypeptide(L)'
;MPDTTDRAAAPVCGVGAALPAAPDVLRAALADARSPRVPELSPYVPERPFPWNGPTTTYASEPGTAIDLDRALRLSLAAPAGTPGRLRPVPSAGALHPVRPHLLLGRKCSLPPGRYAYDPRTHRAHRRGPAPDGVPPGALVVLTVAASRTVAHYGHRAWPLLLLDTGHAAAALALAGATNADVLVSLDADGRLLSAAAGLPEAPDWQAIWPGTEPELPLAAVRLMPPGCPVEGGTPLRAWAALPRASAPTPQPGAGTAPPRELAAARHLLHHIAGASGRPEGTWHPAHRPGELTDEALGARRSAPPEDLTRPLNKELLTRILATVQSVPPDGPAWTVALGGVTPALYAAAPGRPGLDLRAVGDARPTLAHWAAGQQWIGAAGAVLLAHGCPEDAPRATVRSSHLAAGYAVGVAQAHATARGLPSRPVGSWQQADLGAALGDTPGRDWIVHGLALSAPPTTAATPVTKAAALARPAVTPATTAAGPATPAATPAPTPAATPPTASAAPAAPPGEEERP
;
A
#
# COMPACT_ATOMS: atom_id res chain seq x y z
N MET A 1 45.36 1.14 -63.62
CA MET A 1 46.70 1.37 -63.01
C MET A 1 47.18 2.74 -63.44
N PRO A 2 47.48 3.68 -62.53
CA PRO A 2 47.33 3.71 -61.06
C PRO A 2 46.19 4.68 -60.61
N ASP A 3 45.42 4.37 -59.56
CA ASP A 3 45.59 4.73 -58.12
C ASP A 3 45.31 6.21 -57.83
N THR A 4 44.61 6.69 -56.80
CA THR A 4 43.82 6.24 -55.62
C THR A 4 43.19 7.58 -55.11
N THR A 5 42.09 7.71 -54.36
CA THR A 5 41.70 7.11 -53.08
C THR A 5 40.19 7.27 -52.89
N ASP A 6 39.60 6.20 -52.40
CA ASP A 6 38.22 6.05 -51.96
C ASP A 6 38.02 6.65 -50.56
N ARG A 7 36.93 7.40 -50.36
CA ARG A 7 36.38 7.68 -49.03
C ARG A 7 34.87 7.88 -49.14
N ALA A 8 34.15 6.76 -49.25
CA ALA A 8 32.71 6.71 -49.12
C ALA A 8 32.23 7.37 -47.81
N ALA A 9 31.39 8.39 -47.94
CA ALA A 9 30.66 8.99 -46.83
C ALA A 9 29.56 8.03 -46.36
N ALA A 10 29.58 7.69 -45.07
CA ALA A 10 28.51 6.94 -44.42
C ALA A 10 27.18 7.74 -44.44
N PRO A 11 26.01 7.07 -44.48
CA PRO A 11 24.74 7.76 -44.50
C PRO A 11 24.50 8.48 -43.18
N VAL A 12 24.14 9.75 -43.28
CA VAL A 12 23.77 10.61 -42.16
C VAL A 12 22.57 10.00 -41.44
N CYS A 13 22.78 9.56 -40.20
CA CYS A 13 21.73 9.14 -39.29
C CYS A 13 20.82 10.34 -39.02
N GLY A 14 19.53 10.20 -39.36
CA GLY A 14 18.52 11.24 -39.20
C GLY A 14 18.42 11.70 -37.75
N VAL A 15 18.74 12.98 -37.54
CA VAL A 15 18.54 13.70 -36.29
C VAL A 15 17.06 14.04 -36.16
N GLY A 16 16.47 13.69 -35.00
CA GLY A 16 15.26 14.33 -34.51
C GLY A 16 13.98 13.50 -34.63
N ALA A 17 13.93 12.32 -34.01
CA ALA A 17 12.64 11.84 -33.52
C ALA A 17 12.20 12.85 -32.43
N ALA A 18 11.28 13.74 -32.79
CA ALA A 18 10.66 14.65 -31.83
C ALA A 18 10.15 13.82 -30.65
N LEU A 19 10.56 14.18 -29.43
CA LEU A 19 10.03 13.55 -28.23
C LEU A 19 8.49 13.64 -28.30
N PRO A 20 7.76 12.53 -28.18
CA PRO A 20 6.31 12.57 -28.23
C PRO A 20 5.78 13.56 -27.21
N ALA A 21 4.69 14.26 -27.55
CA ALA A 21 4.09 15.23 -26.65
C ALA A 21 3.76 14.54 -25.30
N ALA A 22 3.83 15.28 -24.19
CA ALA A 22 3.57 14.73 -22.86
C ALA A 22 2.25 13.91 -22.73
N PRO A 23 1.15 14.25 -23.44
CA PRO A 23 -0.05 13.41 -23.50
C PRO A 23 0.17 12.03 -24.15
N ASP A 24 0.99 11.95 -25.19
CA ASP A 24 1.27 10.69 -25.91
C ASP A 24 2.16 9.76 -25.09
N VAL A 25 3.08 10.32 -24.29
CA VAL A 25 3.92 9.55 -23.36
C VAL A 25 3.07 8.87 -22.27
N LEU A 26 2.08 9.58 -21.70
CA LEU A 26 1.20 8.99 -20.68
C LEU A 26 0.31 7.89 -21.27
N ARG A 27 -0.29 8.13 -22.44
CA ARG A 27 -1.10 7.13 -23.15
C ARG A 27 -0.30 5.86 -23.40
N ALA A 28 0.91 5.99 -23.95
CA ALA A 28 1.80 4.86 -24.19
C ALA A 28 2.16 4.13 -22.89
N ALA A 29 2.46 4.85 -21.80
CA ALA A 29 2.78 4.25 -20.51
C ALA A 29 1.59 3.53 -19.85
N LEU A 30 0.36 4.02 -20.02
CA LEU A 30 -0.86 3.34 -19.60
C LEU A 30 -1.09 2.06 -20.39
N ALA A 31 -0.98 2.14 -21.72
CA ALA A 31 -1.12 0.97 -22.59
C ALA A 31 -0.08 -0.11 -22.25
N ASP A 32 1.17 0.29 -22.03
CA ASP A 32 2.24 -0.61 -21.64
C ASP A 32 1.97 -1.26 -20.27
N ALA A 33 1.59 -0.48 -19.25
CA ALA A 33 1.24 -1.00 -17.92
C ALA A 33 0.06 -1.98 -17.92
N ARG A 34 -0.86 -1.86 -18.87
CA ARG A 34 -2.02 -2.75 -19.08
C ARG A 34 -1.74 -3.90 -20.05
N SER A 35 -0.54 -3.95 -20.62
CA SER A 35 -0.20 -4.94 -21.64
C SER A 35 0.06 -6.32 -21.02
N PRO A 36 -0.13 -7.40 -21.80
CA PRO A 36 0.21 -8.75 -21.36
C PRO A 36 1.74 -8.98 -21.31
N ARG A 37 2.55 -7.98 -21.68
CA ARG A 37 4.01 -8.09 -21.72
C ARG A 37 4.55 -8.43 -20.33
N VAL A 38 5.30 -9.53 -20.24
CA VAL A 38 5.99 -9.89 -19.01
C VAL A 38 7.05 -8.82 -18.70
N PRO A 39 7.09 -8.27 -17.46
CA PRO A 39 8.13 -7.34 -17.06
C PRO A 39 9.53 -7.94 -17.28
N GLU A 40 10.47 -7.15 -17.78
CA GLU A 40 11.85 -7.61 -17.91
C GLU A 40 12.43 -7.92 -16.53
N LEU A 41 13.26 -8.97 -16.44
CA LEU A 41 13.90 -9.35 -15.19
C LEU A 41 14.93 -8.29 -14.78
N SER A 42 14.54 -7.43 -13.84
CA SER A 42 15.47 -6.53 -13.16
C SER A 42 16.18 -7.28 -12.03
N PRO A 43 17.45 -6.94 -11.72
CA PRO A 43 18.09 -7.39 -10.49
C PRO A 43 17.22 -7.09 -9.28
N TYR A 44 17.14 -8.06 -8.36
CA TYR A 44 16.39 -7.91 -7.12
C TYR A 44 16.92 -6.73 -6.30
N VAL A 45 16.01 -5.86 -5.85
CA VAL A 45 16.34 -4.74 -4.96
C VAL A 45 15.81 -5.04 -3.56
N PRO A 46 16.68 -5.33 -2.57
CA PRO A 46 16.25 -5.60 -1.20
C PRO A 46 15.66 -4.36 -0.54
N GLU A 47 14.93 -4.56 0.55
CA GLU A 47 14.67 -3.47 1.48
C GLU A 47 16.00 -2.97 2.06
N ARG A 48 16.24 -1.66 1.90
CA ARG A 48 17.45 -1.01 2.41
C ARG A 48 17.17 -0.38 3.78
N PRO A 49 18.19 -0.14 4.61
CA PRO A 49 18.03 0.63 5.84
C PRO A 49 17.31 1.95 5.58
N PHE A 50 16.47 2.37 6.52
CA PHE A 50 15.75 3.64 6.42
C PHE A 50 16.76 4.79 6.26
N PRO A 51 16.64 5.63 5.21
CA PRO A 51 17.75 6.51 4.82
C PRO A 51 17.87 7.75 5.71
N TRP A 52 16.86 8.05 6.52
CA TRP A 52 16.83 9.22 7.39
C TRP A 52 17.43 8.87 8.76
N ASN A 53 18.53 9.53 9.14
CA ASN A 53 19.30 9.25 10.35
C ASN A 53 19.23 10.38 11.40
N GLY A 54 18.28 11.30 11.26
CA GLY A 54 18.05 12.35 12.26
C GLY A 54 17.72 11.77 13.64
N PRO A 55 17.90 12.55 14.73
CA PRO A 55 17.62 12.09 16.08
C PRO A 55 16.23 11.47 16.19
N THR A 56 16.15 10.26 16.73
CA THR A 56 14.89 9.59 16.99
C THR A 56 14.21 10.25 18.19
N THR A 57 12.93 10.60 18.03
CA THR A 57 12.13 11.09 19.16
C THR A 57 11.21 9.98 19.65
N THR A 58 11.19 9.77 20.96
CA THR A 58 10.27 8.83 21.60
C THR A 58 8.88 9.44 21.64
N TYR A 59 7.86 8.65 21.33
CA TYR A 59 6.48 9.06 21.53
C TYR A 59 6.22 9.24 23.03
N ALA A 60 5.68 10.39 23.40
CA ALA A 60 5.31 10.70 24.77
C ALA A 60 3.89 11.26 24.76
N SER A 61 2.96 10.53 25.39
CA SER A 61 1.59 10.98 25.60
C SER A 61 1.55 11.78 26.90
N GLU A 62 1.79 13.08 26.81
CA GLU A 62 1.68 14.00 27.94
C GLU A 62 0.21 14.43 28.15
N PRO A 63 -0.18 14.83 29.38
CA PRO A 63 -1.48 15.45 29.63
C PRO A 63 -1.76 16.61 28.65
N GLY A 64 -2.87 16.55 27.92
CA GLY A 64 -3.21 17.53 26.88
C GLY A 64 -2.85 17.12 25.44
N THR A 65 -2.28 15.93 25.24
CA THR A 65 -2.19 15.30 23.91
C THR A 65 -3.59 15.02 23.38
N ALA A 66 -3.94 15.58 22.21
CA ALA A 66 -5.23 15.35 21.58
C ALA A 66 -5.15 14.28 20.48
N ILE A 67 -4.02 14.21 19.78
CA ILE A 67 -3.80 13.25 18.69
C ILE A 67 -2.77 12.23 19.14
N ASP A 68 -3.22 11.00 19.37
CA ASP A 68 -2.37 9.84 19.64
C ASP A 68 -1.78 9.31 18.31
N LEU A 69 -0.66 9.91 17.92
CA LEU A 69 0.03 9.56 16.68
C LEU A 69 0.76 8.21 16.79
N ASP A 70 1.17 7.79 17.99
CA ASP A 70 1.81 6.49 18.21
C ASP A 70 0.83 5.39 17.82
N ARG A 71 -0.37 5.43 18.40
CA ARG A 71 -1.44 4.49 18.09
C ARG A 71 -1.87 4.56 16.63
N ALA A 72 -2.09 5.75 16.08
CA ALA A 72 -2.50 5.91 14.69
C ALA A 72 -1.50 5.28 13.72
N LEU A 73 -0.19 5.47 13.94
CA LEU A 73 0.86 4.90 13.10
C LEU A 73 1.01 3.38 13.28
N ARG A 74 0.81 2.84 14.50
CA ARG A 74 0.82 1.39 14.76
C ARG A 74 -0.30 0.65 14.03
N LEU A 75 -1.50 1.19 14.07
CA LEU A 75 -2.69 0.56 13.47
C LEU A 75 -2.76 0.75 11.94
N SER A 76 -1.92 1.60 11.37
CA SER A 76 -1.94 1.92 9.94
C SER A 76 -0.71 1.40 9.19
N LEU A 77 0.46 1.95 9.48
CA LEU A 77 1.65 1.83 8.64
C LEU A 77 2.76 0.98 9.27
N ALA A 78 2.80 0.88 10.60
CA ALA A 78 3.90 0.22 11.30
C ALA A 78 3.95 -1.29 11.01
N ALA A 79 5.16 -1.82 10.87
CA ALA A 79 5.40 -3.24 11.04
C ALA A 79 5.03 -3.67 12.47
N PRO A 80 4.33 -4.80 12.66
CA PRO A 80 4.09 -5.34 13.99
C PRO A 80 5.41 -5.65 14.69
N ALA A 81 5.48 -5.31 15.99
CA ALA A 81 6.66 -5.51 16.80
C ALA A 81 7.10 -6.99 16.82
N GLY A 82 8.41 -7.24 16.80
CA GLY A 82 8.97 -8.59 16.81
C GLY A 82 8.83 -9.37 15.49
N THR A 83 8.31 -8.75 14.42
CA THR A 83 8.21 -9.38 13.10
C THR A 83 9.31 -8.90 12.15
N PRO A 84 9.62 -9.64 11.07
CA PRO A 84 10.55 -9.19 10.03
C PRO A 84 10.13 -7.92 9.26
N GLY A 85 8.95 -7.36 9.54
CA GLY A 85 8.42 -6.14 8.91
C GLY A 85 7.92 -6.29 7.47
N ARG A 86 7.93 -7.53 6.94
CA ARG A 86 7.40 -7.85 5.61
C ARG A 86 5.91 -7.58 5.51
N LEU A 87 5.13 -7.94 6.54
CA LEU A 87 3.69 -7.65 6.58
C LEU A 87 3.43 -6.47 7.49
N ARG A 88 2.50 -5.61 7.08
CA ARG A 88 2.05 -4.42 7.80
C ARG A 88 0.52 -4.38 7.76
N PRO A 89 -0.16 -3.60 8.62
CA PRO A 89 -1.61 -3.48 8.56
C PRO A 89 -2.08 -3.01 7.18
N VAL A 90 -1.39 -2.02 6.60
CA VAL A 90 -1.59 -1.58 5.21
C VAL A 90 -1.09 -2.63 4.21
N PRO A 91 -1.91 -3.05 3.21
CA PRO A 91 -1.47 -3.90 2.12
C PRO A 91 -0.56 -3.11 1.19
N SER A 92 0.34 -3.84 0.53
CA SER A 92 1.19 -3.30 -0.52
C SER A 92 1.43 -4.38 -1.56
N ALA A 93 1.46 -4.01 -2.83
CA ALA A 93 1.79 -4.94 -3.91
C ALA A 93 3.15 -5.62 -3.62
N GLY A 94 3.16 -6.96 -3.60
CA GLY A 94 4.37 -7.76 -3.33
C GLY A 94 4.93 -7.60 -1.92
N ALA A 95 4.18 -6.97 -1.00
CA ALA A 95 4.66 -6.57 0.32
C ALA A 95 5.96 -5.71 0.26
N LEU A 96 6.05 -4.84 -0.75
CA LEU A 96 7.24 -4.01 -1.02
C LEU A 96 7.25 -2.69 -0.24
N HIS A 97 6.09 -2.24 0.24
CA HIS A 97 5.89 -1.07 1.11
C HIS A 97 6.64 0.19 0.62
N PRO A 98 6.32 0.69 -0.60
CA PRO A 98 7.03 1.81 -1.21
C PRO A 98 6.71 3.15 -0.55
N VAL A 99 5.60 3.25 0.19
CA VAL A 99 5.11 4.50 0.79
C VAL A 99 5.98 4.92 1.98
N ARG A 100 6.49 6.14 1.92
CA ARG A 100 7.27 6.81 2.97
C ARG A 100 6.49 8.03 3.52
N PRO A 101 6.02 7.94 4.77
CA PRO A 101 5.31 9.04 5.43
C PRO A 101 6.25 10.08 6.04
N HIS A 102 6.01 11.35 5.73
CA HIS A 102 6.65 12.50 6.37
C HIS A 102 5.64 13.20 7.28
N LEU A 103 5.99 13.33 8.56
CA LEU A 103 5.12 13.90 9.58
C LEU A 103 5.45 15.38 9.76
N LEU A 104 4.44 16.24 9.61
CA LEU A 104 4.49 17.68 9.77
C LEU A 104 3.61 18.04 10.97
N LEU A 105 4.24 18.20 12.13
CA LEU A 105 3.56 18.20 13.42
C LEU A 105 3.47 19.60 14.01
N GLY A 106 2.26 20.01 14.35
CA GLY A 106 1.97 21.14 15.23
C GLY A 106 1.91 20.71 16.69
N ARG A 107 1.28 21.54 17.54
CA ARG A 107 1.03 21.21 18.95
C ARG A 107 -0.05 20.13 19.09
N LYS A 108 -0.18 19.55 20.30
CA LYS A 108 -1.20 18.56 20.70
C LYS A 108 -1.09 17.17 20.04
N CYS A 109 0.11 16.80 19.56
CA CYS A 109 0.43 15.43 19.11
C CYS A 109 1.32 14.72 20.14
N SER A 110 1.38 13.38 20.10
CA SER A 110 2.27 12.57 20.94
C SER A 110 3.77 12.68 20.58
N LEU A 111 4.13 13.62 19.71
CA LEU A 111 5.50 14.04 19.40
C LEU A 111 5.55 15.57 19.43
N PRO A 112 6.72 16.16 19.77
CA PRO A 112 6.92 17.61 19.73
C PRO A 112 6.67 18.20 18.32
N PRO A 113 6.32 19.50 18.23
CA PRO A 113 6.18 20.16 16.93
C PRO A 113 7.46 20.09 16.10
N GLY A 114 7.32 19.74 14.81
CA GLY A 114 8.45 19.65 13.89
C GLY A 114 8.15 18.86 12.63
N ARG A 115 9.17 18.77 11.77
CA ARG A 115 9.19 17.92 10.58
C ARG A 115 9.91 16.61 10.92
N TYR A 116 9.33 15.48 10.54
CA TYR A 116 9.90 14.15 10.78
C TYR A 116 9.77 13.25 9.54
N ALA A 117 10.72 12.34 9.35
CA ALA A 117 10.53 11.16 8.51
C ALA A 117 10.21 9.97 9.41
N TYR A 118 9.11 9.26 9.13
CA TYR A 118 8.70 8.11 9.94
C TYR A 118 9.13 6.81 9.27
N ASP A 119 9.89 6.00 10.00
CA ASP A 119 10.26 4.64 9.64
C ASP A 119 9.17 3.67 10.12
N PRO A 120 8.35 3.11 9.20
CA PRO A 120 7.31 2.19 9.60
C PRO A 120 7.86 0.82 9.99
N ARG A 121 9.09 0.46 9.60
CA ARG A 121 9.70 -0.85 9.91
C ARG A 121 10.13 -0.92 11.37
N THR A 122 10.79 0.13 11.86
CA THR A 122 11.25 0.20 13.26
C THR A 122 10.30 0.97 14.17
N HIS A 123 9.23 1.54 13.59
CA HIS A 123 8.28 2.41 14.29
C HIS A 123 8.99 3.60 14.99
N ARG A 124 9.81 4.33 14.23
CA ARG A 124 10.59 5.49 14.72
C ARG A 124 10.35 6.74 13.90
N ALA A 125 10.25 7.89 14.57
CA ALA A 125 10.19 9.19 13.91
C ALA A 125 11.56 9.88 14.02
N HIS A 126 12.14 10.20 12.86
CA HIS A 126 13.44 10.86 12.74
C HIS A 126 13.24 12.35 12.50
N ARG A 127 13.67 13.18 13.45
CA ARG A 127 13.50 14.64 13.36
C ARG A 127 14.35 15.22 12.23
N ARG A 128 13.73 16.09 11.42
CA ARG A 128 14.30 16.69 10.21
C ARG A 128 14.28 18.21 10.19
N GLY A 129 13.54 18.86 11.09
CA GLY A 129 13.48 20.31 11.17
C GLY A 129 12.42 20.82 12.16
N PRO A 130 12.40 22.15 12.42
CA PRO A 130 11.39 22.78 13.25
C PRO A 130 10.02 22.82 12.54
N ALA A 131 8.99 23.18 13.30
CA ALA A 131 7.69 23.55 12.75
C ALA A 131 7.67 25.06 12.42
N PRO A 132 6.82 25.51 11.48
CA PRO A 132 6.60 26.93 11.25
C PRO A 132 6.01 27.60 12.51
N ASP A 133 6.34 28.87 12.72
CA ASP A 133 5.72 29.67 13.77
C ASP A 133 4.21 29.76 13.54
N GLY A 134 3.44 29.62 14.62
CA GLY A 134 1.98 29.72 14.57
C GLY A 134 1.27 28.58 13.82
N VAL A 135 1.96 27.48 13.48
CA VAL A 135 1.30 26.33 12.83
C VAL A 135 0.11 25.82 13.68
N PRO A 136 -1.05 25.53 13.06
CA PRO A 136 -2.20 25.01 13.79
C PRO A 136 -1.88 23.70 14.54
N PRO A 137 -2.55 23.41 15.67
CA PRO A 137 -2.48 22.10 16.31
C PRO A 137 -2.90 20.99 15.34
N GLY A 138 -2.24 19.85 15.40
CA GLY A 138 -2.53 18.76 14.47
C GLY A 138 -1.30 18.07 13.91
N ALA A 139 -1.55 17.00 13.16
CA ALA A 139 -0.55 16.33 12.34
C ALA A 139 -0.97 16.42 10.88
N LEU A 140 -0.05 16.83 10.01
CA LEU A 140 -0.17 16.68 8.57
C LEU A 140 0.85 15.64 8.11
N VAL A 141 0.38 14.58 7.46
CA VAL A 141 1.20 13.49 6.96
C VAL A 141 1.26 13.57 5.45
N VAL A 142 2.45 13.82 4.90
CA VAL A 142 2.70 13.77 3.45
C VAL A 142 3.15 12.36 3.08
N LEU A 143 2.45 11.73 2.15
CA LEU A 143 2.73 10.38 1.66
C LEU A 143 3.53 10.47 0.36
N THR A 144 4.76 9.96 0.41
CA THR A 144 5.65 9.86 -0.75
C THR A 144 5.89 8.40 -1.11
N VAL A 145 6.43 8.13 -2.29
CA VAL A 145 6.84 6.78 -2.70
C VAL A 145 8.31 6.72 -3.13
N ALA A 146 8.98 5.64 -2.74
CA ALA A 146 10.27 5.22 -3.28
C ALA A 146 10.05 4.08 -4.28
N ALA A 147 10.32 4.34 -5.55
CA ALA A 147 9.88 3.47 -6.65
C ALA A 147 10.77 2.26 -6.90
N SER A 148 12.06 2.28 -6.49
CA SER A 148 13.08 1.31 -6.90
C SER A 148 12.66 -0.15 -6.73
N ARG A 149 12.15 -0.52 -5.55
CA ARG A 149 11.77 -1.90 -5.23
C ARG A 149 10.57 -2.37 -6.04
N THR A 150 9.55 -1.53 -6.15
CA THR A 150 8.33 -1.85 -6.90
C THR A 150 8.62 -1.97 -8.39
N VAL A 151 9.46 -1.08 -8.95
CA VAL A 151 9.89 -1.19 -10.35
C VAL A 151 10.76 -2.41 -10.57
N ALA A 152 11.70 -2.73 -9.67
CA ALA A 152 12.52 -3.94 -9.83
C ALA A 152 11.70 -5.23 -9.82
N HIS A 153 10.51 -5.23 -9.19
CA HIS A 153 9.63 -6.40 -9.12
C HIS A 153 8.57 -6.43 -10.23
N TYR A 154 7.99 -5.28 -10.59
CA TYR A 154 6.85 -5.18 -11.50
C TYR A 154 7.18 -4.49 -12.84
N GLY A 155 8.40 -4.00 -13.02
CA GLY A 155 8.87 -3.26 -14.20
C GLY A 155 7.93 -2.13 -14.59
N HIS A 156 7.56 -2.08 -15.87
CA HIS A 156 6.60 -1.13 -16.42
C HIS A 156 5.21 -1.12 -15.75
N ARG A 157 4.81 -2.19 -15.04
CA ARG A 157 3.53 -2.28 -14.31
C ARG A 157 3.58 -1.65 -12.92
N ALA A 158 4.74 -1.17 -12.47
CA ALA A 158 4.94 -0.69 -11.11
C ALA A 158 4.25 0.64 -10.81
N TRP A 159 4.22 1.58 -11.76
CA TRP A 159 3.80 2.95 -11.47
C TRP A 159 2.31 3.09 -11.07
N PRO A 160 1.35 2.33 -11.62
CA PRO A 160 -0.02 2.35 -11.12
C PRO A 160 -0.12 1.74 -9.72
N LEU A 161 0.65 0.68 -9.44
CA LEU A 161 0.69 0.04 -8.12
C LEU A 161 1.18 0.99 -7.03
N LEU A 162 2.13 1.89 -7.36
CA LEU A 162 2.60 2.93 -6.45
C LEU A 162 1.50 3.94 -6.08
N LEU A 163 0.61 4.27 -7.01
CA LEU A 163 -0.59 5.07 -6.74
C LEU A 163 -1.58 4.30 -5.85
N LEU A 164 -1.85 3.03 -6.16
CA LEU A 164 -2.76 2.19 -5.37
C LEU A 164 -2.28 2.02 -3.93
N ASP A 165 -1.00 1.71 -3.72
CA ASP A 165 -0.37 1.57 -2.40
C ASP A 165 -0.44 2.88 -1.59
N THR A 166 -0.30 4.03 -2.26
CA THR A 166 -0.49 5.34 -1.61
C THR A 166 -1.94 5.54 -1.16
N GLY A 167 -2.91 5.18 -1.99
CA GLY A 167 -4.33 5.20 -1.61
C GLY A 167 -4.61 4.32 -0.40
N HIS A 168 -4.08 3.08 -0.37
CA HIS A 168 -4.18 2.18 0.79
C HIS A 168 -3.58 2.79 2.05
N ALA A 169 -2.42 3.43 1.95
CA ALA A 169 -1.76 4.09 3.08
C ALA A 169 -2.58 5.27 3.62
N ALA A 170 -3.17 6.08 2.72
CA ALA A 170 -4.07 7.16 3.10
C ALA A 170 -5.31 6.62 3.84
N ALA A 171 -5.93 5.54 3.35
CA ALA A 171 -7.07 4.91 4.00
C ALA A 171 -6.71 4.35 5.38
N ALA A 172 -5.58 3.66 5.49
CA ALA A 172 -5.12 3.09 6.75
C ALA A 172 -4.87 4.18 7.81
N LEU A 173 -4.21 5.28 7.44
CA LEU A 173 -4.01 6.42 8.34
C LEU A 173 -5.32 7.09 8.72
N ALA A 174 -6.21 7.27 7.75
CA ALA A 174 -7.46 7.97 7.98
C ALA A 174 -8.36 7.20 8.96
N LEU A 175 -8.51 5.88 8.77
CA LEU A 175 -9.28 5.02 9.65
C LEU A 175 -8.66 4.92 11.05
N ALA A 176 -7.34 4.82 11.16
CA ALA A 176 -6.67 4.75 12.46
C ALA A 176 -6.76 6.09 13.22
N GLY A 177 -6.59 7.21 12.51
CA GLY A 177 -6.65 8.57 13.06
C GLY A 177 -8.05 9.01 13.47
N ALA A 178 -9.08 8.65 12.71
CA ALA A 178 -10.47 9.05 12.96
C ALA A 178 -11.11 8.40 14.20
N THR A 179 -10.31 7.80 15.09
CA THR A 179 -10.76 7.33 16.40
C THR A 179 -10.86 8.46 17.42
N ASN A 180 -9.92 9.41 17.35
CA ASN A 180 -9.75 10.48 18.34
C ASN A 180 -9.38 11.82 17.71
N ALA A 181 -9.44 11.92 16.38
CA ALA A 181 -9.12 13.12 15.63
C ALA A 181 -10.14 13.32 14.49
N ASP A 182 -10.40 14.58 14.16
CA ASP A 182 -11.05 14.90 12.88
C ASP A 182 -10.01 14.70 11.78
N VAL A 183 -10.37 13.94 10.73
CA VAL A 183 -9.44 13.57 9.67
C VAL A 183 -9.88 14.14 8.33
N LEU A 184 -8.94 14.73 7.60
CA LEU A 184 -9.10 15.12 6.21
C LEU A 184 -8.07 14.43 5.34
N VAL A 185 -8.46 14.01 4.13
CA VAL A 185 -7.60 13.37 3.14
C VAL A 185 -7.59 14.21 1.87
N SER A 186 -6.41 14.42 1.29
CA SER A 186 -6.24 14.97 -0.05
C SER A 186 -5.42 14.02 -0.91
N LEU A 187 -5.98 13.65 -2.06
CA LEU A 187 -5.34 12.77 -3.05
C LEU A 187 -4.86 13.54 -4.30
N ASP A 188 -5.12 14.85 -4.36
CA ASP A 188 -4.92 15.72 -5.53
C ASP A 188 -4.06 16.95 -5.25
N ALA A 189 -3.58 17.16 -4.01
CA ALA A 189 -2.63 18.23 -3.68
C ALA A 189 -1.38 18.17 -4.57
N ASP A 190 -0.88 19.34 -4.99
CA ASP A 190 0.23 19.42 -5.94
C ASP A 190 1.52 18.82 -5.38
N GLY A 191 2.16 17.95 -6.16
CA GLY A 191 3.36 17.24 -5.77
C GLY A 191 4.53 18.16 -5.42
N ARG A 192 4.66 19.32 -6.07
CA ARG A 192 5.73 20.29 -5.73
C ARG A 192 5.47 20.91 -4.38
N LEU A 193 4.23 21.29 -4.11
CA LEU A 193 3.83 21.81 -2.80
C LEU A 193 4.02 20.76 -1.69
N LEU A 194 3.65 19.50 -1.94
CA LEU A 194 3.87 18.40 -1.00
C LEU A 194 5.35 18.14 -0.75
N SER A 195 6.20 18.13 -1.80
CA SER A 195 7.65 18.00 -1.67
C SER A 195 8.23 19.12 -0.82
N ALA A 196 7.88 20.38 -1.13
CA ALA A 196 8.36 21.54 -0.39
C ALA A 196 7.91 21.51 1.08
N ALA A 197 6.64 21.19 1.35
CA ALA A 197 6.12 21.06 2.72
C ALA A 197 6.86 19.97 3.51
N ALA A 198 7.12 18.83 2.86
CA ALA A 198 7.92 17.74 3.41
C ALA A 198 9.43 18.06 3.47
N GLY A 199 9.88 19.23 3.00
CA GLY A 199 11.29 19.64 3.01
C GLY A 199 12.17 18.86 2.06
N LEU A 200 11.62 18.40 0.94
CA LEU A 200 12.25 17.56 -0.08
C LEU A 200 12.51 18.36 -1.36
N PRO A 201 13.58 18.05 -2.12
CA PRO A 201 13.72 18.45 -3.52
C PRO A 201 12.57 17.94 -4.38
N GLU A 202 12.36 18.57 -5.52
CA GLU A 202 11.59 17.95 -6.60
C GLU A 202 12.40 16.81 -7.23
N ALA A 203 11.70 15.80 -7.76
CA ALA A 203 12.34 14.62 -8.35
C ALA A 203 13.36 14.95 -9.47
N PRO A 204 13.12 15.93 -10.38
CA PRO A 204 14.09 16.32 -11.39
C PRO A 204 15.39 16.91 -10.82
N ASP A 205 15.29 17.68 -9.73
CA ASP A 205 16.45 18.36 -9.11
C ASP A 205 17.14 17.49 -8.05
N TRP A 206 16.57 16.33 -7.75
CA TRP A 206 16.95 15.52 -6.59
C TRP A 206 18.41 15.11 -6.61
N GLN A 207 18.93 14.60 -7.73
CA GLN A 207 20.31 14.12 -7.79
C GLN A 207 21.34 15.26 -7.74
N ALA A 208 20.98 16.45 -8.20
CA ALA A 208 21.85 17.63 -8.09
C ALA A 208 21.94 18.12 -6.64
N ILE A 209 20.84 17.99 -5.87
CA ILE A 209 20.75 18.49 -4.50
C ILE A 209 21.21 17.44 -3.49
N TRP A 210 20.74 16.20 -3.62
CA TRP A 210 21.02 15.06 -2.73
C TRP A 210 21.57 13.86 -3.53
N PRO A 211 22.80 13.96 -4.05
CA PRO A 211 23.40 12.91 -4.86
C PRO A 211 23.50 11.60 -4.11
N GLY A 212 23.30 10.48 -4.81
CA GLY A 212 23.43 9.15 -4.21
C GLY A 212 22.30 8.79 -3.26
N THR A 213 21.16 9.47 -3.33
CA THR A 213 19.95 9.14 -2.57
C THR A 213 18.78 8.86 -3.52
N GLU A 214 17.84 8.01 -3.11
CA GLU A 214 16.67 7.71 -3.94
C GLU A 214 15.64 8.85 -3.88
N PRO A 215 15.17 9.38 -5.04
CA PRO A 215 14.06 10.32 -5.10
C PRO A 215 12.77 9.76 -4.51
N GLU A 216 12.13 10.55 -3.65
CA GLU A 216 10.82 10.29 -3.09
C GLU A 216 9.78 11.16 -3.80
N LEU A 217 8.70 10.56 -4.31
CA LEU A 217 7.67 11.27 -5.07
C LEU A 217 6.40 11.43 -4.22
N PRO A 218 5.98 12.66 -3.88
CA PRO A 218 4.77 12.89 -3.09
C PRO A 218 3.50 12.70 -3.92
N LEU A 219 2.50 12.06 -3.31
CA LEU A 219 1.27 11.66 -4.02
C LEU A 219 -0.02 12.01 -3.26
N ALA A 220 0.01 12.05 -1.93
CA ALA A 220 -1.18 12.33 -1.13
C ALA A 220 -0.82 12.96 0.23
N ALA A 221 -1.82 13.48 0.92
CA ALA A 221 -1.67 13.96 2.29
C ALA A 221 -2.89 13.60 3.16
N VAL A 222 -2.64 13.38 4.44
CA VAL A 222 -3.66 13.12 5.47
C VAL A 222 -3.45 14.10 6.61
N ARG A 223 -4.49 14.81 7.03
CA ARG A 223 -4.47 15.76 8.13
C ARG A 223 -5.30 15.23 9.28
N LEU A 224 -4.71 15.14 10.46
CA LEU A 224 -5.35 14.80 11.72
C LEU A 224 -5.43 16.06 12.57
N MET A 225 -6.62 16.40 13.03
CA MET A 225 -6.91 17.60 13.81
C MET A 225 -7.51 17.21 15.15
N PRO A 226 -7.22 17.95 16.23
CA PRO A 226 -7.94 17.76 17.48
C PRO A 226 -9.47 17.90 17.25
N PRO A 227 -10.29 17.04 17.86
CA PRO A 227 -11.74 17.07 17.67
C PRO A 227 -12.34 18.46 17.95
N GLY A 228 -13.27 18.89 17.10
CA GLY A 228 -14.01 20.15 17.30
C GLY A 228 -13.19 21.41 17.01
N CYS A 229 -11.99 21.29 16.45
CA CYS A 229 -11.29 22.45 15.89
C CYS A 229 -11.94 22.86 14.56
N PRO A 230 -12.31 24.13 14.37
CA PRO A 230 -12.86 24.60 13.10
C PRO A 230 -11.87 24.33 11.96
N VAL A 231 -12.38 23.94 10.78
CA VAL A 231 -11.59 23.83 9.54
C VAL A 231 -11.29 25.22 8.94
N GLU A 232 -11.32 26.28 9.77
CA GLU A 232 -11.06 27.64 9.32
C GLU A 232 -9.54 27.87 9.20
N GLY A 233 -9.11 28.39 8.04
CA GLY A 233 -7.70 28.77 7.80
C GLY A 233 -6.97 28.00 6.69
N GLY A 234 -7.65 27.20 5.87
CA GLY A 234 -7.02 26.48 4.76
C GLY A 234 -6.03 25.40 5.23
N THR A 235 -5.17 24.95 4.33
CA THR A 235 -4.23 23.86 4.61
C THR A 235 -2.88 24.43 5.05
N PRO A 236 -2.21 23.86 6.06
CA PRO A 236 -0.92 24.41 6.50
C PRO A 236 0.23 24.11 5.51
N LEU A 237 -0.04 23.48 4.35
CA LEU A 237 0.97 23.07 3.37
C LEU A 237 1.90 24.21 2.96
N ARG A 238 1.35 25.41 2.69
CA ARG A 238 2.17 26.57 2.30
C ARG A 238 3.08 27.05 3.41
N ALA A 239 2.61 27.06 4.66
CA ALA A 239 3.42 27.45 5.80
C ALA A 239 4.61 26.48 5.98
N TRP A 240 4.36 25.17 5.83
CA TRP A 240 5.43 24.17 5.83
C TRP A 240 6.38 24.30 4.64
N ALA A 241 5.86 24.63 3.46
CA ALA A 241 6.65 24.80 2.23
C ALA A 241 7.53 26.06 2.23
N ALA A 242 7.19 27.06 3.05
CA ALA A 242 8.00 28.27 3.23
C ALA A 242 9.26 28.03 4.07
N LEU A 243 9.33 26.93 4.84
CA LEU A 243 10.53 26.58 5.58
C LEU A 243 11.65 26.13 4.63
N PRO A 244 12.93 26.31 5.01
CA PRO A 244 14.04 25.73 4.29
C PRO A 244 13.89 24.21 4.10
N ARG A 245 14.55 23.70 3.06
CA ARG A 245 14.67 22.25 2.85
C ARG A 245 15.28 21.61 4.10
N ALA A 246 14.87 20.39 4.39
CA ALA A 246 15.46 19.63 5.49
C ALA A 246 16.88 19.16 5.13
N SER A 247 17.59 18.63 6.12
CA SER A 247 18.85 17.91 5.89
C SER A 247 18.66 16.75 4.92
N ALA A 248 19.70 16.44 4.14
CA ALA A 248 19.70 15.32 3.20
C ALA A 248 19.58 13.96 3.92
N PRO A 249 18.96 12.95 3.28
CA PRO A 249 19.05 11.58 3.74
C PRO A 249 20.47 11.01 3.53
N THR A 250 20.77 9.91 4.20
CA THR A 250 22.04 9.19 4.04
C THR A 250 22.16 8.62 2.62
N PRO A 251 23.25 8.92 1.88
CA PRO A 251 23.50 8.29 0.59
C PRO A 251 23.56 6.77 0.69
N GLN A 252 23.05 6.09 -0.32
CA GLN A 252 23.02 4.63 -0.38
C GLN A 252 24.00 4.09 -1.43
N PRO A 253 24.67 2.95 -1.17
CA PRO A 253 25.54 2.32 -2.15
C PRO A 253 24.81 2.06 -3.48
N GLY A 254 25.48 2.36 -4.59
CA GLY A 254 24.94 2.17 -5.95
C GLY A 254 23.86 3.18 -6.38
N ALA A 255 23.53 4.18 -5.57
CA ALA A 255 22.57 5.23 -5.97
C ALA A 255 23.18 6.33 -6.86
N GLY A 256 24.50 6.32 -7.07
CA GLY A 256 25.20 7.22 -7.99
C GLY A 256 25.28 6.73 -9.43
N THR A 257 24.81 5.50 -9.73
CA THR A 257 24.74 5.00 -11.11
C THR A 257 23.47 5.49 -11.79
N ALA A 258 23.51 5.64 -13.12
CA ALA A 258 22.33 5.97 -13.89
C ALA A 258 21.22 4.91 -13.62
N PRO A 259 19.99 5.33 -13.26
CA PRO A 259 18.93 4.38 -12.97
C PRO A 259 18.56 3.59 -14.24
N PRO A 260 18.11 2.32 -14.10
CA PRO A 260 17.53 1.58 -15.21
C PRO A 260 16.41 2.37 -15.89
N ARG A 261 16.24 2.18 -17.22
CA ARG A 261 15.29 2.95 -18.03
C ARG A 261 13.86 2.92 -17.47
N GLU A 262 13.39 1.76 -17.03
CA GLU A 262 12.04 1.62 -16.45
C GLU A 262 11.88 2.42 -15.15
N LEU A 263 12.91 2.46 -14.30
CA LEU A 263 12.89 3.25 -13.06
C LEU A 263 12.89 4.75 -13.35
N ALA A 264 13.70 5.18 -14.33
CA ALA A 264 13.69 6.57 -14.79
C ALA A 264 12.32 6.98 -15.34
N ALA A 265 11.72 6.12 -16.18
CA ALA A 265 10.40 6.35 -16.76
C ALA A 265 9.29 6.41 -15.70
N ALA A 266 9.27 5.47 -14.75
CA ALA A 266 8.30 5.47 -13.66
C ALA A 266 8.39 6.73 -12.79
N ARG A 267 9.61 7.16 -12.44
CA ARG A 267 9.83 8.41 -11.66
C ARG A 267 9.37 9.64 -12.44
N HIS A 268 9.69 9.72 -13.73
CA HIS A 268 9.26 10.82 -14.60
C HIS A 268 7.74 10.89 -14.71
N LEU A 269 7.08 9.76 -14.96
CA LEU A 269 5.61 9.66 -15.02
C LEU A 269 4.96 10.10 -13.72
N LEU A 270 5.41 9.55 -12.58
CA LEU A 270 4.85 9.88 -11.26
C LEU A 270 5.04 11.36 -10.92
N HIS A 271 6.19 11.97 -11.25
CA HIS A 271 6.41 13.41 -11.07
C HIS A 271 5.39 14.23 -11.86
N HIS A 272 5.15 13.89 -13.12
CA HIS A 272 4.19 14.62 -13.96
C HIS A 272 2.73 14.38 -13.55
N ILE A 273 2.39 13.17 -13.10
CA ILE A 273 1.07 12.79 -12.58
C ILE A 273 0.78 13.55 -11.27
N ALA A 274 1.79 13.74 -10.41
CA ALA A 274 1.66 14.43 -9.13
C ALA A 274 1.42 15.95 -9.27
N GLY A 275 1.66 16.56 -10.43
CA GLY A 275 1.38 17.99 -10.65
C GLY A 275 -0.12 18.29 -10.72
N ALA A 276 -0.56 19.43 -10.15
CA ALA A 276 -1.92 19.94 -10.24
C ALA A 276 -1.99 21.16 -11.19
N SER A 277 -3.04 21.25 -12.02
CA SER A 277 -3.19 22.33 -13.01
C SER A 277 -4.00 23.55 -12.53
N GLY A 278 -4.62 23.53 -11.34
CA GLY A 278 -5.50 24.63 -10.92
C GLY A 278 -5.74 24.83 -9.43
N ARG A 279 -5.47 23.85 -8.56
CA ARG A 279 -5.59 23.96 -7.10
C ARG A 279 -4.39 23.34 -6.39
N PRO A 280 -3.31 24.10 -6.16
CA PRO A 280 -2.08 23.55 -5.59
C PRO A 280 -2.24 22.89 -4.22
N GLU A 281 -3.18 23.38 -3.39
CA GLU A 281 -3.44 22.81 -2.06
C GLU A 281 -4.30 21.53 -2.10
N GLY A 282 -4.83 21.17 -3.27
CA GLY A 282 -5.75 20.04 -3.44
C GLY A 282 -7.13 20.28 -2.82
N THR A 283 -7.96 19.26 -2.95
CA THR A 283 -9.27 19.13 -2.35
C THR A 283 -9.16 18.23 -1.13
N TRP A 284 -9.81 18.62 -0.03
CA TRP A 284 -9.73 17.92 1.25
C TRP A 284 -11.08 17.35 1.63
N HIS A 285 -11.11 16.04 1.81
CA HIS A 285 -12.34 15.29 2.08
C HIS A 285 -12.33 14.78 3.51
N PRO A 286 -13.42 14.94 4.27
CA PRO A 286 -13.51 14.38 5.62
C PRO A 286 -13.52 12.85 5.53
N ALA A 287 -12.71 12.23 6.37
CA ALA A 287 -12.66 10.79 6.52
C ALA A 287 -13.22 10.40 7.89
N HIS A 288 -14.10 9.41 7.88
CA HIS A 288 -14.80 8.94 9.07
C HIS A 288 -14.44 7.48 9.32
N ARG A 289 -14.28 7.11 10.59
CA ARG A 289 -14.18 5.72 11.03
C ARG A 289 -15.57 5.23 11.40
N PRO A 290 -16.12 4.22 10.71
CA PRO A 290 -17.43 3.67 11.08
C PRO A 290 -17.36 2.93 12.42
N GLY A 291 -18.41 3.03 13.23
CA GLY A 291 -18.39 2.59 14.64
C GLY A 291 -18.13 1.09 14.86
N GLU A 292 -18.38 0.26 13.85
CA GLU A 292 -18.08 -1.18 13.87
C GLU A 292 -16.58 -1.52 13.73
N LEU A 293 -15.78 -0.57 13.24
CA LEU A 293 -14.35 -0.79 13.04
C LEU A 293 -13.62 -0.59 14.36
N THR A 294 -13.02 -1.65 14.92
CA THR A 294 -12.25 -1.64 16.17
C THR A 294 -10.74 -1.60 15.93
N ASP A 295 -9.97 -1.30 16.96
CA ASP A 295 -8.50 -1.25 16.87
C ASP A 295 -7.92 -2.62 16.63
N GLU A 296 -8.54 -3.61 17.25
CA GLU A 296 -8.28 -5.01 17.00
C GLU A 296 -8.50 -5.36 15.52
N ALA A 297 -9.61 -4.93 14.92
CA ALA A 297 -9.88 -5.16 13.50
C ALA A 297 -8.83 -4.48 12.60
N LEU A 298 -8.42 -3.24 12.90
CA LEU A 298 -7.36 -2.56 12.16
C LEU A 298 -6.01 -3.26 12.30
N GLY A 299 -5.66 -3.71 13.51
CA GLY A 299 -4.42 -4.43 13.79
C GLY A 299 -4.37 -5.84 13.20
N ALA A 300 -5.52 -6.52 13.12
CA ALA A 300 -5.68 -7.86 12.59
C ALA A 300 -5.84 -7.90 11.06
N ARG A 301 -6.09 -6.77 10.40
CA ARG A 301 -6.29 -6.69 8.95
C ARG A 301 -5.14 -7.28 8.17
N ARG A 302 -5.40 -8.32 7.38
CA ARG A 302 -4.44 -8.97 6.49
C ARG A 302 -5.11 -9.33 5.17
N SER A 303 -4.30 -9.45 4.12
CA SER A 303 -4.74 -10.07 2.87
C SER A 303 -4.89 -11.58 3.10
N ALA A 304 -6.10 -12.11 2.92
CA ALA A 304 -6.40 -13.52 3.11
C ALA A 304 -5.66 -14.39 2.09
N PRO A 305 -5.24 -15.61 2.46
CA PRO A 305 -4.66 -16.55 1.53
C PRO A 305 -5.73 -17.02 0.51
N PRO A 306 -5.34 -17.45 -0.71
CA PRO A 306 -6.33 -17.66 -1.77
C PRO A 306 -7.37 -18.75 -1.48
N GLU A 307 -6.99 -19.79 -0.73
CA GLU A 307 -7.86 -20.87 -0.30
C GLU A 307 -9.04 -20.41 0.58
N ASP A 308 -8.85 -19.33 1.35
CA ASP A 308 -9.88 -18.75 2.22
C ASP A 308 -10.88 -17.87 1.45
N LEU A 309 -10.63 -17.61 0.17
CA LEU A 309 -11.42 -16.70 -0.65
C LEU A 309 -12.55 -17.39 -1.42
N THR A 310 -12.79 -18.69 -1.24
CA THR A 310 -13.62 -19.50 -2.15
C THR A 310 -15.12 -19.50 -1.88
N ARG A 311 -15.59 -18.98 -0.72
CA ARG A 311 -17.00 -19.11 -0.32
C ARG A 311 -17.85 -17.94 -0.85
N PRO A 312 -18.99 -18.21 -1.52
CA PRO A 312 -19.83 -17.18 -2.12
C PRO A 312 -20.44 -16.26 -1.07
N LEU A 313 -20.52 -14.95 -1.38
CA LEU A 313 -21.18 -13.96 -0.52
C LEU A 313 -22.68 -13.89 -0.82
N ASN A 314 -23.49 -13.57 0.20
CA ASN A 314 -24.88 -13.19 -0.01
C ASN A 314 -25.01 -11.77 -0.57
N LYS A 315 -26.15 -11.48 -1.21
CA LYS A 315 -26.40 -10.19 -1.89
C LYS A 315 -26.47 -9.02 -0.92
N GLU A 316 -26.88 -9.24 0.33
CA GLU A 316 -26.96 -8.22 1.36
C GLU A 316 -25.57 -7.70 1.75
N LEU A 317 -24.60 -8.60 1.92
CA LEU A 317 -23.21 -8.22 2.18
C LEU A 317 -22.58 -7.51 0.98
N LEU A 318 -22.86 -7.97 -0.24
CA LEU A 318 -22.39 -7.31 -1.47
C LEU A 318 -22.93 -5.88 -1.57
N THR A 319 -24.23 -5.69 -1.32
CA THR A 319 -24.85 -4.35 -1.33
C THR A 319 -24.17 -3.42 -0.33
N ARG A 320 -23.87 -3.90 0.88
CA ARG A 320 -23.16 -3.11 1.90
C ARG A 320 -21.74 -2.75 1.47
N ILE A 321 -20.98 -3.71 0.91
CA ILE A 321 -19.59 -3.47 0.48
C ILE A 321 -19.55 -2.47 -0.69
N LEU A 322 -20.45 -2.61 -1.67
CA LEU A 322 -20.57 -1.64 -2.76
C LEU A 322 -20.92 -0.24 -2.25
N ALA A 323 -21.88 -0.14 -1.33
CA ALA A 323 -22.23 1.14 -0.70
C ALA A 323 -21.03 1.76 0.06
N THR A 324 -20.21 0.93 0.72
CA THR A 324 -18.97 1.40 1.37
C THR A 324 -18.04 2.06 0.35
N VAL A 325 -17.69 1.39 -0.75
CA VAL A 325 -16.73 1.98 -1.71
C VAL A 325 -17.27 3.18 -2.48
N GLN A 326 -18.58 3.28 -2.66
CA GLN A 326 -19.22 4.41 -3.34
C GLN A 326 -19.42 5.63 -2.45
N SER A 327 -19.54 5.44 -1.14
CA SER A 327 -19.77 6.55 -0.20
C SER A 327 -18.48 7.21 0.29
N VAL A 328 -17.32 6.67 -0.08
CA VAL A 328 -16.02 7.11 0.41
C VAL A 328 -15.45 8.19 -0.52
N PRO A 329 -15.36 9.46 -0.07
CA PRO A 329 -14.76 10.53 -0.87
C PRO A 329 -13.22 10.46 -0.83
N PRO A 330 -12.50 11.03 -1.81
CA PRO A 330 -13.01 11.71 -3.02
C PRO A 330 -13.73 10.76 -3.98
N ASP A 331 -14.57 11.32 -4.86
CA ASP A 331 -15.21 10.56 -5.93
C ASP A 331 -14.15 9.79 -6.73
N GLY A 332 -14.44 8.51 -6.94
CA GLY A 332 -13.52 7.55 -7.52
C GLY A 332 -13.99 6.99 -8.86
N PRO A 333 -13.37 5.89 -9.31
CA PRO A 333 -13.86 5.13 -10.45
C PRO A 333 -15.28 4.56 -10.19
N ALA A 334 -15.91 4.06 -11.25
CA ALA A 334 -17.13 3.28 -11.12
C ALA A 334 -16.84 1.92 -10.47
N TRP A 335 -17.89 1.30 -9.90
CA TRP A 335 -17.77 0.05 -9.17
C TRP A 335 -18.77 -0.99 -9.66
N THR A 336 -18.26 -2.20 -9.88
CA THR A 336 -19.03 -3.41 -10.14
C THR A 336 -18.53 -4.54 -9.25
N VAL A 337 -19.36 -5.58 -9.06
CA VAL A 337 -18.98 -6.78 -8.33
C VAL A 337 -19.34 -8.04 -9.13
N ALA A 338 -18.34 -8.88 -9.37
CA ALA A 338 -18.52 -10.21 -9.93
C ALA A 338 -18.82 -11.18 -8.79
N LEU A 339 -19.99 -11.81 -8.84
CA LEU A 339 -20.44 -12.80 -7.86
C LEU A 339 -20.37 -14.21 -8.44
N GLY A 340 -19.78 -15.13 -7.69
CA GLY A 340 -19.77 -16.55 -8.00
C GLY A 340 -21.00 -17.33 -7.51
N GLY A 341 -20.88 -18.66 -7.52
CA GLY A 341 -21.87 -19.58 -6.95
C GLY A 341 -22.90 -20.08 -7.96
N VAL A 342 -24.11 -20.39 -7.50
CA VAL A 342 -25.15 -21.07 -8.29
C VAL A 342 -25.74 -20.17 -9.39
N THR A 343 -25.80 -18.85 -9.14
CA THR A 343 -26.34 -17.85 -10.08
C THR A 343 -25.31 -16.74 -10.29
N PRO A 344 -24.20 -17.05 -10.98
CA PRO A 344 -23.11 -16.09 -11.14
C PRO A 344 -23.54 -14.93 -12.04
N ALA A 345 -23.10 -13.74 -11.67
CA ALA A 345 -23.49 -12.51 -12.35
C ALA A 345 -22.56 -11.35 -11.97
N LEU A 346 -22.60 -10.31 -12.81
CA LEU A 346 -21.98 -9.03 -12.54
C LEU A 346 -23.07 -8.03 -12.10
N TYR A 347 -22.84 -7.36 -10.98
CA TYR A 347 -23.75 -6.36 -10.43
C TYR A 347 -23.08 -4.99 -10.33
N ALA A 348 -23.87 -3.92 -10.49
CA ALA A 348 -23.52 -2.57 -10.07
C ALA A 348 -24.47 -2.14 -8.94
N ALA A 349 -24.15 -1.05 -8.23
CA ALA A 349 -25.14 -0.48 -7.30
C ALA A 349 -26.31 0.14 -8.08
N ALA A 350 -27.52 0.00 -7.53
CA ALA A 350 -28.70 0.60 -8.12
C ALA A 350 -28.66 2.14 -8.02
N PRO A 351 -28.82 2.88 -9.12
CA PRO A 351 -28.82 4.34 -9.07
C PRO A 351 -29.93 4.88 -8.15
N GLY A 352 -29.56 5.76 -7.21
CA GLY A 352 -30.50 6.47 -6.36
C GLY A 352 -31.24 5.64 -5.30
N ARG A 353 -30.91 4.35 -5.12
CA ARG A 353 -31.50 3.50 -4.07
C ARG A 353 -30.51 2.43 -3.56
N PRO A 354 -30.66 1.94 -2.31
CA PRO A 354 -29.94 0.75 -1.87
C PRO A 354 -30.34 -0.46 -2.72
N GLY A 355 -29.36 -1.19 -3.25
CA GLY A 355 -29.61 -2.42 -4.00
C GLY A 355 -28.55 -2.71 -5.07
N LEU A 356 -28.76 -3.83 -5.77
CA LEU A 356 -27.90 -4.30 -6.86
C LEU A 356 -28.69 -4.31 -8.17
N ASP A 357 -28.15 -3.69 -9.21
CA ASP A 357 -28.66 -3.80 -10.57
C ASP A 357 -27.79 -4.80 -11.36
N LEU A 358 -28.44 -5.73 -12.04
CA LEU A 358 -27.78 -6.76 -12.86
C LEU A 358 -27.17 -6.11 -14.11
N ARG A 359 -25.86 -6.25 -14.29
CA ARG A 359 -25.12 -5.76 -15.47
C ARG A 359 -24.94 -6.84 -16.53
N ALA A 360 -24.62 -8.07 -16.10
CA ALA A 360 -24.45 -9.22 -16.98
C ALA A 360 -24.72 -10.52 -16.23
N VAL A 361 -25.18 -11.53 -16.96
CA VAL A 361 -25.37 -12.91 -16.46
C VAL A 361 -24.17 -13.75 -16.85
N GLY A 362 -23.72 -14.63 -15.95
CA GLY A 362 -22.61 -15.53 -16.18
C GLY A 362 -21.45 -15.26 -15.22
N ASP A 363 -20.52 -16.21 -15.17
CA ASP A 363 -19.36 -16.13 -14.30
C ASP A 363 -18.21 -15.38 -14.97
N ALA A 364 -18.00 -14.14 -14.53
CA ALA A 364 -16.89 -13.31 -15.02
C ALA A 364 -15.55 -13.69 -14.39
N ARG A 365 -15.53 -14.44 -13.27
CA ARG A 365 -14.31 -14.67 -12.48
C ARG A 365 -13.19 -15.41 -13.24
N PRO A 366 -13.46 -16.39 -14.11
CA PRO A 366 -12.42 -16.99 -14.95
C PRO A 366 -11.74 -15.98 -15.89
N THR A 367 -12.51 -15.08 -16.50
CA THR A 367 -11.97 -13.97 -17.32
C THR A 367 -11.16 -13.01 -16.47
N LEU A 368 -11.65 -12.65 -15.28
CA LEU A 368 -10.93 -11.80 -14.33
C LEU A 368 -9.61 -12.43 -13.88
N ALA A 369 -9.56 -13.75 -13.69
CA ALA A 369 -8.33 -14.46 -13.34
C ALA A 369 -7.28 -14.37 -14.44
N HIS A 370 -7.71 -14.51 -15.71
CA HIS A 370 -6.83 -14.31 -16.86
C HIS A 370 -6.29 -12.87 -16.90
N TRP A 371 -7.18 -11.88 -16.80
CA TRP A 371 -6.79 -10.46 -16.79
C TRP A 371 -5.93 -10.06 -15.59
N ALA A 372 -6.10 -10.69 -14.44
CA ALA A 372 -5.33 -10.41 -13.24
C ALA A 372 -3.95 -11.07 -13.25
N ALA A 373 -3.23 -10.98 -14.37
CA ALA A 373 -1.94 -11.63 -14.57
C ALA A 373 -1.95 -13.16 -14.44
N GLY A 374 -3.05 -13.80 -14.83
CA GLY A 374 -3.17 -15.26 -14.77
C GLY A 374 -3.36 -15.82 -13.35
N GLN A 375 -3.69 -15.00 -12.36
CA GLN A 375 -3.96 -15.43 -10.98
C GLN A 375 -5.23 -16.31 -10.90
N GLN A 376 -5.06 -17.62 -11.11
CA GLN A 376 -6.16 -18.59 -11.27
C GLN A 376 -7.11 -18.65 -10.06
N TRP A 377 -6.61 -18.38 -8.86
CA TRP A 377 -7.40 -18.40 -7.64
C TRP A 377 -8.57 -17.40 -7.65
N ILE A 378 -8.50 -16.33 -8.45
CA ILE A 378 -9.60 -15.36 -8.62
C ILE A 378 -10.83 -16.03 -9.23
N GLY A 379 -10.64 -17.03 -10.10
CA GLY A 379 -11.73 -17.80 -10.71
C GLY A 379 -12.61 -18.52 -9.68
N ALA A 380 -12.04 -18.84 -8.51
CA ALA A 380 -12.73 -19.50 -7.42
C ALA A 380 -13.25 -18.51 -6.34
N ALA A 381 -12.88 -17.23 -6.40
CA ALA A 381 -13.20 -16.26 -5.34
C ALA A 381 -14.71 -16.07 -5.15
N GLY A 382 -15.18 -15.94 -3.91
CA GLY A 382 -16.60 -15.82 -3.58
C GLY A 382 -17.26 -14.63 -4.26
N ALA A 383 -16.58 -13.48 -4.23
CA ALA A 383 -16.88 -12.33 -5.06
C ALA A 383 -15.62 -11.51 -5.36
N VAL A 384 -15.65 -10.72 -6.42
CA VAL A 384 -14.57 -9.78 -6.78
C VAL A 384 -15.18 -8.42 -7.03
N LEU A 385 -14.88 -7.47 -6.14
CA LEU A 385 -15.22 -6.06 -6.32
C LEU A 385 -14.21 -5.43 -7.27
N LEU A 386 -14.68 -4.67 -8.26
CA LEU A 386 -13.88 -4.08 -9.32
C LEU A 386 -14.09 -2.57 -9.35
N ALA A 387 -12.99 -1.83 -9.23
CA ALA A 387 -12.92 -0.42 -9.58
C ALA A 387 -12.58 -0.32 -11.08
N HIS A 388 -13.39 0.38 -11.86
CA HIS A 388 -13.18 0.51 -13.29
C HIS A 388 -13.45 1.93 -13.82
N GLY A 389 -12.72 2.29 -14.87
CA GLY A 389 -12.71 3.59 -15.51
C GLY A 389 -11.32 3.91 -16.05
N CYS A 390 -10.96 5.20 -16.09
CA CYS A 390 -9.65 5.66 -16.57
C CYS A 390 -9.39 5.25 -18.04
N PRO A 391 -9.98 5.97 -19.02
CA PRO A 391 -9.84 5.64 -20.43
C PRO A 391 -8.37 5.69 -20.90
N GLU A 392 -8.08 5.08 -22.06
CA GLU A 392 -6.70 5.06 -22.60
C GLU A 392 -6.10 6.45 -22.81
N ASP A 393 -6.93 7.42 -23.18
CA ASP A 393 -6.60 8.82 -23.38
C ASP A 393 -6.77 9.69 -22.13
N ALA A 394 -6.90 9.07 -20.94
CA ALA A 394 -7.13 9.78 -19.69
C ALA A 394 -6.05 10.84 -19.43
N PRO A 395 -6.45 12.07 -19.06
CA PRO A 395 -5.48 13.08 -18.64
C PRO A 395 -4.84 12.68 -17.30
N ARG A 396 -3.65 13.24 -17.03
CA ARG A 396 -2.86 12.99 -15.80
C ARG A 396 -3.69 13.05 -14.51
N ALA A 397 -4.56 14.05 -14.40
CA ALA A 397 -5.42 14.24 -13.24
C ALA A 397 -6.41 13.07 -13.04
N THR A 398 -7.00 12.57 -14.13
CA THR A 398 -7.91 11.41 -14.10
C THR A 398 -7.15 10.13 -13.75
N VAL A 399 -5.96 9.91 -14.34
CA VAL A 399 -5.12 8.76 -13.97
C VAL A 399 -4.80 8.80 -12.48
N ARG A 400 -4.38 9.96 -11.97
CA ARG A 400 -4.08 10.17 -10.55
C ARG A 400 -5.29 9.87 -9.67
N SER A 401 -6.43 10.51 -9.94
CA SER A 401 -7.62 10.40 -9.10
C SER A 401 -8.19 8.99 -9.13
N SER A 402 -8.29 8.36 -10.31
CA SER A 402 -8.82 7.00 -10.44
C SER A 402 -8.01 5.98 -9.63
N HIS A 403 -6.67 6.01 -9.70
CA HIS A 403 -5.85 5.03 -8.98
C HIS A 403 -5.77 5.34 -7.47
N LEU A 404 -5.52 6.60 -7.07
CA LEU A 404 -5.44 6.94 -5.64
C LEU A 404 -6.78 6.70 -4.94
N ALA A 405 -7.91 7.09 -5.55
CA ALA A 405 -9.24 6.86 -4.98
C ALA A 405 -9.60 5.36 -4.97
N ALA A 406 -9.25 4.59 -6.01
CA ALA A 406 -9.44 3.14 -6.00
C ALA A 406 -8.65 2.47 -4.86
N GLY A 407 -7.37 2.81 -4.69
CA GLY A 407 -6.54 2.31 -3.60
C GLY A 407 -7.12 2.68 -2.23
N TYR A 408 -7.57 3.94 -2.08
CA TYR A 408 -8.19 4.43 -0.86
C TYR A 408 -9.49 3.68 -0.53
N ALA A 409 -10.42 3.59 -1.47
CA ALA A 409 -11.71 2.91 -1.30
C ALA A 409 -11.55 1.40 -1.06
N VAL A 410 -10.63 0.71 -1.76
CA VAL A 410 -10.33 -0.70 -1.44
C VAL A 410 -9.72 -0.85 -0.06
N GLY A 411 -8.83 0.06 0.35
CA GLY A 411 -8.28 0.08 1.70
C GLY A 411 -9.36 0.19 2.78
N VAL A 412 -10.34 1.07 2.56
CA VAL A 412 -11.53 1.20 3.43
C VAL A 412 -12.37 -0.07 3.41
N ALA A 413 -12.74 -0.58 2.23
CA ALA A 413 -13.55 -1.79 2.10
C ALA A 413 -12.89 -3.02 2.76
N GLN A 414 -11.56 -3.16 2.64
CA GLN A 414 -10.81 -4.24 3.29
C GLN A 414 -10.88 -4.15 4.83
N ALA A 415 -10.80 -2.94 5.38
CA ALA A 415 -10.96 -2.73 6.82
C ALA A 415 -12.38 -3.09 7.29
N HIS A 416 -13.41 -2.69 6.53
CA HIS A 416 -14.80 -3.07 6.79
C HIS A 416 -15.06 -4.58 6.66
N ALA A 417 -14.42 -5.23 5.69
CA ALA A 417 -14.46 -6.68 5.52
C ALA A 417 -13.85 -7.36 6.75
N THR A 418 -12.70 -6.88 7.22
CA THR A 418 -12.01 -7.40 8.41
C THR A 418 -12.87 -7.26 9.66
N ALA A 419 -13.50 -6.10 9.89
CA ALA A 419 -14.40 -5.88 11.03
C ALA A 419 -15.61 -6.84 11.06
N ARG A 420 -15.97 -7.40 9.89
CA ARG A 420 -17.06 -8.38 9.73
C ARG A 420 -16.56 -9.83 9.65
N GLY A 421 -15.26 -10.07 9.83
CA GLY A 421 -14.67 -11.40 9.70
C GLY A 421 -14.69 -11.96 8.27
N LEU A 422 -14.79 -11.10 7.24
CA LEU A 422 -14.77 -11.50 5.84
C LEU A 422 -13.32 -11.61 5.35
N PRO A 423 -12.87 -12.80 4.88
CA PRO A 423 -11.59 -12.91 4.19
C PRO A 423 -11.58 -12.00 2.96
N SER A 424 -10.50 -11.24 2.80
CA SER A 424 -10.39 -10.28 1.70
C SER A 424 -8.95 -10.10 1.22
N ARG A 425 -8.77 -9.85 -0.08
CA ARG A 425 -7.46 -9.67 -0.71
C ARG A 425 -7.51 -8.65 -1.86
N PRO A 426 -6.77 -7.53 -1.76
CA PRO A 426 -6.65 -6.59 -2.87
C PRO A 426 -5.95 -7.21 -4.08
N VAL A 427 -6.35 -6.82 -5.29
CA VAL A 427 -5.79 -7.26 -6.58
C VAL A 427 -5.46 -6.02 -7.41
N GLY A 428 -4.17 -5.72 -7.58
CA GLY A 428 -3.71 -4.46 -8.18
C GLY A 428 -3.23 -4.55 -9.62
N SER A 429 -2.96 -5.73 -10.17
CA SER A 429 -2.42 -5.91 -11.52
C SER A 429 -3.48 -6.46 -12.46
N TRP A 430 -3.80 -5.71 -13.51
CA TRP A 430 -4.84 -6.02 -14.50
C TRP A 430 -4.31 -5.78 -15.91
N GLN A 431 -4.45 -6.77 -16.79
CA GLN A 431 -3.90 -6.81 -18.15
C GLN A 431 -5.04 -7.02 -19.14
N GLN A 432 -5.09 -6.18 -20.17
CA GLN A 432 -6.14 -6.24 -21.21
C GLN A 432 -7.56 -6.25 -20.62
N ALA A 433 -7.72 -5.63 -19.44
CA ALA A 433 -8.93 -5.68 -18.63
C ALA A 433 -9.91 -4.55 -18.96
N ASP A 434 -10.31 -4.46 -20.23
CA ASP A 434 -11.35 -3.52 -20.68
C ASP A 434 -12.72 -4.10 -20.38
N LEU A 435 -13.27 -3.74 -19.21
CA LEU A 435 -14.56 -4.23 -18.75
C LEU A 435 -15.70 -3.74 -19.65
N GLY A 436 -15.63 -2.48 -20.10
CA GLY A 436 -16.61 -1.90 -21.01
C GLY A 436 -16.69 -2.68 -22.32
N ALA A 437 -15.54 -2.89 -22.99
CA ALA A 437 -15.49 -3.66 -24.23
C ALA A 437 -16.04 -5.08 -24.06
N ALA A 438 -15.71 -5.76 -22.95
CA ALA A 438 -16.22 -7.09 -22.67
C ALA A 438 -17.73 -7.14 -22.41
N LEU A 439 -18.33 -6.02 -22.01
CA LEU A 439 -19.78 -5.86 -21.85
C LEU A 439 -20.48 -5.31 -23.11
N GLY A 440 -19.73 -5.06 -24.19
CA GLY A 440 -20.25 -4.52 -25.45
C GLY A 440 -20.32 -3.00 -25.52
N ASP A 441 -19.75 -2.29 -24.55
CA ASP A 441 -19.61 -0.83 -24.56
C ASP A 441 -18.43 -0.39 -25.46
N THR A 442 -18.24 0.92 -25.60
CA THR A 442 -17.14 1.48 -26.40
C THR A 442 -15.77 1.06 -25.85
N PRO A 443 -14.90 0.39 -26.64
CA PRO A 443 -13.58 0.00 -26.18
C PRO A 443 -12.68 1.19 -25.80
N GLY A 444 -11.68 0.91 -24.97
CA GLY A 444 -10.70 1.88 -24.52
C GLY A 444 -11.21 2.83 -23.42
N ARG A 445 -12.44 2.65 -22.95
CA ARG A 445 -13.10 3.61 -22.03
C ARG A 445 -13.16 3.17 -20.58
N ASP A 446 -13.42 1.89 -20.32
CA ASP A 446 -13.76 1.41 -18.99
C ASP A 446 -12.87 0.25 -18.54
N TRP A 447 -11.64 0.60 -18.16
CA TRP A 447 -10.61 -0.36 -17.76
C TRP A 447 -10.68 -0.67 -16.28
N ILE A 448 -10.45 -1.92 -15.88
CA ILE A 448 -10.27 -2.26 -14.47
C ILE A 448 -8.99 -1.59 -13.96
N VAL A 449 -9.12 -0.83 -12.88
CA VAL A 449 -8.05 -0.07 -12.22
C VAL A 449 -7.54 -0.79 -10.97
N HIS A 450 -8.45 -1.40 -10.21
CA HIS A 450 -8.14 -2.11 -8.96
C HIS A 450 -9.24 -3.09 -8.60
N GLY A 451 -8.99 -4.00 -7.66
CA GLY A 451 -10.05 -4.87 -7.14
C GLY A 451 -9.82 -5.39 -5.73
N LEU A 452 -10.87 -6.00 -5.19
CA LEU A 452 -10.89 -6.65 -3.88
C LEU A 452 -11.63 -7.99 -4.00
N ALA A 453 -10.89 -9.09 -3.89
CA ALA A 453 -11.49 -10.41 -3.74
C ALA A 453 -12.00 -10.58 -2.31
N LEU A 454 -13.18 -11.20 -2.18
CA LEU A 454 -13.92 -11.35 -0.94
C LEU A 454 -14.49 -12.77 -0.84
N SER A 455 -14.63 -13.24 0.39
CA SER A 455 -15.36 -14.47 0.70
C SER A 455 -16.32 -14.30 1.86
N ALA A 456 -17.35 -15.14 1.89
CA ALA A 456 -18.15 -15.32 3.09
C ALA A 456 -17.25 -15.81 4.26
N PRO A 457 -17.62 -15.47 5.50
CA PRO A 457 -16.87 -15.87 6.68
C PRO A 457 -16.85 -17.39 6.80
N PRO A 458 -15.89 -17.97 7.53
CA PRO A 458 -15.94 -19.39 7.86
C PRO A 458 -17.23 -19.72 8.58
N THR A 459 -17.90 -20.79 8.16
CA THR A 459 -18.98 -21.37 8.94
C THR A 459 -18.37 -21.79 10.27
N THR A 460 -18.79 -21.16 11.37
CA THR A 460 -18.43 -21.63 12.71
C THR A 460 -18.89 -23.08 12.79
N ALA A 461 -17.95 -24.03 12.82
CA ALA A 461 -18.30 -25.41 13.10
C ALA A 461 -19.03 -25.39 14.45
N ALA A 462 -20.27 -25.90 14.47
CA ALA A 462 -20.98 -26.11 15.72
C ALA A 462 -20.03 -26.85 16.66
N THR A 463 -19.79 -26.27 17.84
CA THR A 463 -19.03 -26.90 18.92
C THR A 463 -19.53 -28.34 19.04
N PRO A 464 -18.67 -29.36 18.92
CA PRO A 464 -19.14 -30.72 19.11
C PRO A 464 -19.69 -30.79 20.53
N VAL A 465 -21.00 -31.01 20.64
CA VAL A 465 -21.63 -31.36 21.90
C VAL A 465 -20.94 -32.64 22.35
N THR A 466 -20.03 -32.53 23.31
CA THR A 466 -19.44 -33.67 24.00
C THR A 466 -20.59 -34.47 24.61
N LYS A 467 -20.96 -35.56 23.95
CA LYS A 467 -21.75 -36.64 24.55
C LYS A 467 -20.91 -37.18 25.70
N ALA A 468 -21.20 -36.74 26.92
CA ALA A 468 -20.82 -37.44 28.13
C ALA A 468 -21.53 -38.80 28.12
N ALA A 469 -20.84 -39.83 27.65
CA ALA A 469 -21.23 -41.21 27.89
C ALA A 469 -20.50 -41.68 29.14
N ALA A 470 -21.27 -41.79 30.22
CA ALA A 470 -20.87 -42.48 31.44
C ALA A 470 -20.54 -43.94 31.13
N LEU A 471 -19.40 -44.41 31.62
CA LEU A 471 -19.18 -45.80 32.03
C LEU A 471 -18.05 -45.81 33.05
N ALA A 472 -18.47 -45.83 34.32
CA ALA A 472 -17.62 -46.07 35.47
C ALA A 472 -17.09 -47.51 35.45
N ARG A 473 -15.84 -47.70 35.90
CA ARG A 473 -15.37 -48.83 36.74
C ARG A 473 -13.96 -48.52 37.29
N PRO A 474 -13.56 -49.13 38.42
CA PRO A 474 -13.05 -48.38 39.57
C PRO A 474 -11.55 -48.54 39.81
N ALA A 475 -11.05 -47.66 40.69
CA ALA A 475 -9.71 -47.63 41.23
C ALA A 475 -9.29 -48.93 41.93
N VAL A 476 -8.03 -49.31 41.73
CA VAL A 476 -7.26 -50.16 42.65
C VAL A 476 -6.00 -49.38 43.00
N THR A 477 -5.83 -49.13 44.29
CA THR A 477 -4.71 -48.40 44.93
C THR A 477 -3.72 -49.40 45.56
N PRO A 478 -2.59 -48.97 46.16
CA PRO A 478 -1.24 -49.30 45.72
C PRO A 478 -0.49 -50.24 46.69
N ALA A 479 0.73 -50.65 46.34
CA ALA A 479 1.64 -51.30 47.28
C ALA A 479 3.06 -50.67 47.25
N THR A 480 3.39 -50.12 48.41
CA THR A 480 4.62 -49.53 48.94
C THR A 480 5.75 -50.57 49.07
N THR A 481 7.04 -50.21 48.90
CA THR A 481 8.15 -50.20 49.91
C THR A 481 9.48 -50.37 49.15
N ALA A 482 10.69 -50.00 49.59
CA ALA A 482 11.25 -49.02 50.54
C ALA A 482 12.80 -49.16 50.46
N ALA A 483 13.51 -48.09 50.84
CA ALA A 483 14.88 -48.02 51.41
C ALA A 483 16.15 -48.26 50.55
N GLY A 484 17.07 -47.26 50.57
CA GLY A 484 18.49 -47.30 50.15
C GLY A 484 19.42 -47.89 51.24
N PRO A 485 20.69 -47.45 51.46
CA PRO A 485 21.50 -46.37 50.83
C PRO A 485 23.03 -46.69 50.59
N ALA A 486 23.80 -45.65 50.21
CA ALA A 486 25.22 -45.33 50.50
C ALA A 486 26.35 -45.46 49.41
N THR A 487 26.71 -44.30 48.84
CA THR A 487 28.03 -43.60 48.58
C THR A 487 29.40 -44.29 48.84
N PRO A 488 30.58 -43.82 48.32
CA PRO A 488 30.90 -42.44 47.88
C PRO A 488 31.89 -42.17 46.69
N ALA A 489 31.87 -40.88 46.28
CA ALA A 489 32.95 -39.97 45.87
C ALA A 489 33.88 -40.25 44.66
N ALA A 490 33.86 -39.31 43.69
CA ALA A 490 35.07 -38.70 43.13
C ALA A 490 34.75 -37.32 42.47
N THR A 491 35.56 -36.33 42.83
CA THR A 491 35.57 -34.91 42.45
C THR A 491 35.88 -34.67 40.96
N PRO A 492 35.32 -33.63 40.30
CA PRO A 492 35.81 -33.14 39.01
C PRO A 492 36.61 -31.82 39.14
N ALA A 493 37.67 -31.68 38.37
CA ALA A 493 38.40 -30.44 38.10
C ALA A 493 38.93 -30.48 36.65
N PRO A 494 39.35 -29.35 36.05
CA PRO A 494 38.50 -28.28 35.55
C PRO A 494 38.57 -28.14 34.01
N THR A 495 37.64 -27.37 33.47
CA THR A 495 37.48 -26.99 32.07
C THR A 495 38.73 -26.35 31.45
N PRO A 496 39.08 -26.69 30.19
CA PRO A 496 39.72 -25.77 29.28
C PRO A 496 38.72 -25.26 28.21
N ALA A 497 38.77 -23.96 27.99
CA ALA A 497 37.97 -23.21 27.04
C ALA A 497 38.12 -23.75 25.60
N ALA A 498 36.99 -23.98 24.94
CA ALA A 498 36.92 -24.29 23.51
C ALA A 498 36.75 -23.00 22.70
N THR A 499 37.76 -22.69 21.91
CA THR A 499 37.76 -21.78 20.74
C THR A 499 36.79 -22.34 19.66
N PRO A 500 36.24 -21.51 18.77
CA PRO A 500 34.91 -21.68 18.19
C PRO A 500 34.90 -22.64 16.99
N PRO A 501 33.77 -23.32 16.70
CA PRO A 501 33.57 -23.91 15.39
C PRO A 501 32.88 -22.91 14.46
N THR A 502 33.61 -22.64 13.38
CA THR A 502 33.17 -22.38 12.00
C THR A 502 31.72 -22.78 11.66
N ALA A 503 31.08 -21.87 10.91
CA ALA A 503 30.07 -22.06 9.87
C ALA A 503 29.22 -23.34 9.95
N SER A 504 27.95 -23.18 10.36
CA SER A 504 26.91 -24.18 10.10
C SER A 504 25.62 -23.49 9.64
N ALA A 505 25.25 -23.84 8.41
CA ALA A 505 23.93 -23.93 7.79
C ALA A 505 22.82 -22.97 8.26
N ALA A 506 22.40 -22.12 7.32
CA ALA A 506 21.08 -21.49 7.33
C ALA A 506 19.97 -22.55 7.46
N PRO A 507 18.96 -22.37 8.31
CA PRO A 507 17.78 -23.22 8.31
C PRO A 507 16.99 -22.98 7.03
N ALA A 508 16.66 -24.09 6.35
CA ALA A 508 15.91 -24.14 5.11
C ALA A 508 14.57 -23.39 5.21
N ALA A 509 14.30 -22.57 4.19
CA ALA A 509 13.00 -21.94 3.98
C ALA A 509 11.94 -23.02 3.70
N PRO A 510 10.71 -22.90 4.25
CA PRO A 510 9.60 -23.70 3.76
C PRO A 510 9.25 -23.28 2.32
N PRO A 511 8.91 -24.23 1.43
CA PRO A 511 8.56 -23.91 0.06
C PRO A 511 7.13 -23.34 0.04
N GLY A 512 6.99 -22.15 -0.53
CA GLY A 512 5.71 -21.45 -0.66
C GLY A 512 5.88 -20.31 -1.66
N GLU A 513 5.95 -20.69 -2.93
CA GLU A 513 5.61 -19.90 -4.13
C GLU A 513 5.82 -18.39 -4.00
N GLU A 514 7.08 -17.99 -4.15
CA GLU A 514 7.39 -16.71 -4.77
C GLU A 514 7.14 -16.86 -6.28
N GLU A 515 5.86 -16.96 -6.67
CA GLU A 515 5.48 -16.75 -8.06
C GLU A 515 5.73 -15.28 -8.37
N ARG A 516 6.96 -15.00 -8.84
CA ARG A 516 7.15 -13.94 -9.80
C ARG A 516 6.24 -14.26 -11.00
N PRO A 517 5.52 -13.26 -11.54
CA PRO A 517 4.65 -13.47 -12.69
C PRO A 517 5.40 -13.96 -13.91
#